data_AF-A0A1Q4AC96-F1
#
_entry.id   AF-A0A1Q4AC96-F1
#
_cell.length_a   1.000
_cell.length_b   1.000
_cell.length_c   1.000
_cell.angle_alpha   90.00
_cell.angle_beta   90.00
_cell.angle_gamma   90.00
#
_symmetry.space_group_name_H-M   'P 1'
#
loop_
_entity.id
_entity.type
_entity.pdbx_description
1 polymer ?
#
loop_
_entity_poly.entity_id
_entity_poly.type
_entity_poly.pdbx_seq_one_letter_code
_entity_poly.pdbx_strand_id
1 'polypeptide(L)'
;MSGKTAFETANGFRRDEVRLANWRESPFNRWSFQNVGELIPSATIVAAPTGPEAPAKDLAGLLAEKVTLADAPETVAAFLERSHTDALTVMKGGRLVGDWFAPHMAFGARHIIFSISKSLTAIVAGILEGEGVFDPDAPVISYLPEAKGSAYGDASARHVLDMSVSLDFEEAYLDPESLFARYRRATLWNPGGGTESLREFIVSLQRLAEPHGETFRYRSPNSDLLGILLERASGLRFTDLLRDKLWRPLGAASDASVAVDMEGTARTAGGMSVTPRDLARVGEMMRQGGTADGRRVVPEAWVRDTTSAGSAEAWQRGAMAFLFPQGRYRNKWYQTGAASGAYCGIGIHGQWLYIDPNSEVVIAKMSSQPLPVDDPLDGEIVTFLDALSRMA
;
A
#
# COMPACT_ATOMS: atom_id res chain seq x y z
N MET A 1 25.74 27.50 -22.40
CA MET A 1 26.01 27.29 -20.97
C MET A 1 25.85 25.80 -20.70
N SER A 2 26.95 25.08 -20.50
CA SER A 2 27.00 23.60 -20.44
C SER A 2 27.29 23.10 -19.02
N GLY A 3 26.53 23.60 -18.04
CA GLY A 3 26.60 23.14 -16.65
C GLY A 3 25.49 22.14 -16.34
N LYS A 4 25.71 21.27 -15.35
CA LYS A 4 24.65 20.39 -14.83
C LYS A 4 23.48 21.23 -14.32
N THR A 5 22.26 20.79 -14.58
CA THR A 5 21.06 21.44 -14.03
C THR A 5 20.95 21.23 -12.51
N ALA A 6 20.14 22.04 -11.83
CA ALA A 6 19.84 21.81 -10.40
C ALA A 6 19.20 20.43 -10.18
N PHE A 7 18.35 19.99 -11.13
CA PHE A 7 17.77 18.66 -11.13
C PHE A 7 18.83 17.56 -11.18
N GLU A 8 19.76 17.65 -12.14
CA GLU A 8 20.84 16.67 -12.32
C GLU A 8 21.77 16.62 -11.11
N THR A 9 22.00 17.77 -10.48
CA THR A 9 22.82 17.86 -9.26
C THR A 9 22.15 17.17 -8.09
N ALA A 10 20.83 17.33 -7.93
CA ALA A 10 20.06 16.74 -6.83
C ALA A 10 19.81 15.23 -7.02
N ASN A 11 19.58 14.77 -8.27
CA ASN A 11 19.11 13.40 -8.53
C ASN A 11 20.19 12.49 -9.13
N GLY A 12 21.26 13.04 -9.70
CA GLY A 12 22.32 12.27 -10.34
C GLY A 12 22.04 11.80 -11.77
N PHE A 13 20.89 12.17 -12.34
CA PHE A 13 20.49 11.90 -13.73
C PHE A 13 19.71 13.07 -14.33
N ARG A 14 19.59 13.16 -15.65
CA ARG A 14 18.86 14.22 -16.33
C ARG A 14 17.35 13.98 -16.27
N ARG A 15 16.55 15.05 -16.19
CA ARG A 15 15.08 14.93 -16.09
C ARG A 15 14.47 14.21 -17.30
N ASP A 16 15.04 14.38 -18.48
CA ASP A 16 14.60 13.74 -19.73
C ASP A 16 14.98 12.26 -19.85
N GLU A 17 15.71 11.69 -18.88
CA GLU A 17 15.99 10.25 -18.78
C GLU A 17 14.87 9.49 -18.05
N VAL A 18 14.07 10.16 -17.21
CA VAL A 18 12.93 9.53 -16.53
C VAL A 18 11.74 9.45 -17.48
N ARG A 19 11.38 8.22 -17.86
CA ARG A 19 10.32 7.90 -18.82
C ARG A 19 9.37 6.85 -18.25
N LEU A 20 8.20 6.71 -18.86
CA LEU A 20 7.24 5.68 -18.50
C LEU A 20 7.81 4.24 -18.63
N ALA A 21 8.83 4.04 -19.45
CA ALA A 21 9.48 2.74 -19.61
C ALA A 21 10.33 2.33 -18.39
N ASN A 22 11.01 3.28 -17.74
CA ASN A 22 12.05 3.02 -16.75
C ASN A 22 11.77 3.66 -15.38
N TRP A 23 10.60 4.28 -15.16
CA TRP A 23 10.34 5.04 -13.94
C TRP A 23 10.44 4.21 -12.65
N ARG A 24 10.29 2.88 -12.69
CA ARG A 24 10.46 2.00 -11.51
C ARG A 24 11.87 1.46 -11.35
N GLU A 25 12.77 1.75 -12.28
CA GLU A 25 14.15 1.28 -12.26
C GLU A 25 15.02 2.27 -11.48
N SER A 26 16.00 1.76 -10.74
CA SER A 26 17.03 2.59 -10.11
C SER A 26 17.99 3.15 -11.16
N PRO A 27 18.41 4.43 -11.09
CA PRO A 27 18.14 5.38 -10.01
C PRO A 27 16.86 6.23 -10.18
N PHE A 28 16.13 6.07 -11.29
CA PHE A 28 14.99 6.93 -11.66
C PHE A 28 13.83 6.87 -10.67
N ASN A 29 13.63 5.70 -10.04
CA ASN A 29 12.61 5.45 -9.03
C ASN A 29 12.65 6.41 -7.83
N ARG A 30 13.85 6.85 -7.40
CA ARG A 30 14.02 7.84 -6.32
C ARG A 30 13.24 9.13 -6.55
N TRP A 31 13.22 9.59 -7.80
CA TRP A 31 12.47 10.79 -8.18
C TRP A 31 11.04 10.47 -8.58
N SER A 32 10.84 9.43 -9.39
CA SER A 32 9.52 9.13 -9.98
C SER A 32 8.48 8.71 -8.93
N PHE A 33 8.90 8.03 -7.85
CA PHE A 33 7.99 7.59 -6.78
C PHE A 33 7.41 8.77 -6.00
N GLN A 34 8.09 9.91 -6.03
CA GLN A 34 7.59 11.17 -5.47
C GLN A 34 6.76 11.98 -6.48
N ASN A 35 6.83 11.65 -7.77
CA ASN A 35 6.32 12.47 -8.89
C ASN A 35 5.50 11.66 -9.91
N VAL A 36 4.77 10.65 -9.46
CA VAL A 36 4.00 9.72 -10.32
C VAL A 36 3.06 10.45 -11.29
N GLY A 37 2.43 11.53 -10.82
CA GLY A 37 1.50 12.34 -11.64
C GLY A 37 2.14 13.01 -12.86
N GLU A 38 3.47 13.13 -12.93
CA GLU A 38 4.17 13.62 -14.13
C GLU A 38 4.34 12.54 -15.21
N LEU A 39 4.07 11.27 -14.89
CA LEU A 39 4.32 10.12 -15.76
C LEU A 39 3.04 9.34 -16.08
N ILE A 40 2.12 9.29 -15.12
CA ILE A 40 0.92 8.45 -15.17
C ILE A 40 -0.30 9.32 -14.82
N PRO A 41 -1.38 9.28 -15.62
CA PRO A 41 -2.63 9.97 -15.29
C PRO A 41 -3.06 9.67 -13.86
N SER A 42 -3.35 10.72 -13.09
CA SER A 42 -3.65 10.60 -11.67
C SER A 42 -4.79 11.52 -11.27
N ALA A 43 -5.69 11.02 -10.45
CA ALA A 43 -6.77 11.79 -9.84
C ALA A 43 -6.38 12.23 -8.42
N THR A 44 -6.76 13.44 -8.03
CA THR A 44 -6.42 14.01 -6.71
C THR A 44 -7.50 13.67 -5.70
N ILE A 45 -7.09 13.37 -4.47
CA ILE A 45 -7.95 13.20 -3.29
C ILE A 45 -7.67 14.39 -2.37
N VAL A 46 -8.60 15.34 -2.37
CA VAL A 46 -8.41 16.64 -1.71
C VAL A 46 -8.61 16.50 -0.19
N ALA A 47 -7.60 16.90 0.58
CA ALA A 47 -7.67 16.97 2.04
C ALA A 47 -8.69 18.01 2.52
N ALA A 48 -9.04 17.96 3.81
CA ALA A 48 -9.75 19.09 4.41
C ALA A 48 -8.79 20.29 4.50
N PRO A 49 -9.27 21.53 4.35
CA PRO A 49 -8.44 22.69 4.60
C PRO A 49 -7.98 22.66 6.07
N THR A 50 -6.71 22.36 6.28
CA THR A 50 -6.08 22.35 7.60
C THR A 50 -5.01 23.44 7.65
N GLY A 51 -4.59 23.81 8.86
CA GLY A 51 -3.43 24.67 9.04
C GLY A 51 -2.14 23.99 8.51
N PRO A 52 -1.04 24.74 8.36
CA PRO A 52 0.22 24.15 7.92
C PRO A 52 0.64 23.01 8.86
N GLU A 53 1.10 21.90 8.29
CA GLU A 53 1.61 20.79 9.09
C GLU A 53 2.83 21.25 9.91
N ALA A 54 2.92 20.79 11.16
CA ALA A 54 4.09 21.07 11.99
C ALA A 54 5.39 20.68 11.25
N PRO A 55 6.51 21.39 11.42
CA PRO A 55 7.75 21.06 10.73
C PRO A 55 8.23 19.64 11.06
N ALA A 56 9.12 19.09 10.22
CA ALA A 56 9.79 17.82 10.47
C ALA A 56 10.38 17.80 11.90
N LYS A 57 10.16 16.70 12.62
CA LYS A 57 10.69 16.52 13.97
C LYS A 57 11.81 15.49 13.92
N ASP A 58 13.03 15.87 14.27
CA ASP A 58 14.19 15.00 14.13
C ASP A 58 14.11 13.72 14.99
N LEU A 59 14.63 12.62 14.44
CA LEU A 59 14.79 11.31 15.07
C LEU A 59 16.21 11.06 15.61
N ALA A 60 17.08 12.07 15.72
CA ALA A 60 18.50 11.93 16.10
C ALA A 60 18.80 10.92 17.23
N GLY A 61 17.98 10.89 18.28
CA GLY A 61 18.12 9.90 19.36
C GLY A 61 18.00 8.46 18.84
N LEU A 62 16.92 8.16 18.10
CA LEU A 62 16.69 6.85 17.49
C LEU A 62 17.67 6.53 16.36
N LEU A 63 18.13 7.53 15.60
CA LEU A 63 19.06 7.31 14.48
C LEU A 63 20.41 6.72 14.91
N ALA A 64 20.88 7.06 16.12
CA ALA A 64 22.13 6.56 16.68
C ALA A 64 21.99 5.20 17.39
N GLU A 65 20.75 4.78 17.70
CA GLU A 65 20.50 3.49 18.35
C GLU A 65 20.91 2.33 17.44
N LYS A 66 21.36 1.23 18.08
CA LYS A 66 21.78 0.02 17.37
C LYS A 66 20.68 -1.02 17.35
N VAL A 67 20.38 -1.50 16.16
CA VAL A 67 19.49 -2.63 15.90
C VAL A 67 20.34 -3.85 15.55
N THR A 68 20.04 -4.99 16.16
CA THR A 68 20.69 -6.26 15.80
C THR A 68 19.89 -6.91 14.67
N LEU A 69 20.48 -6.94 13.48
CA LEU A 69 19.88 -7.52 12.28
C LEU A 69 20.79 -8.67 11.82
N ALA A 70 20.22 -9.85 11.60
CA ALA A 70 20.97 -11.08 11.33
C ALA A 70 22.15 -11.26 12.32
N ASP A 71 23.39 -11.11 11.84
CA ASP A 71 24.62 -11.44 12.59
C ASP A 71 25.39 -10.23 13.15
N ALA A 72 24.98 -8.98 12.85
CA ALA A 72 25.73 -7.79 13.29
C ALA A 72 24.83 -6.62 13.69
N PRO A 73 25.18 -5.87 14.75
CA PRO A 73 24.50 -4.64 15.09
C PRO A 73 24.92 -3.50 14.15
N GLU A 74 23.94 -2.78 13.60
CA GLU A 74 24.15 -1.52 12.89
C GLU A 74 23.25 -0.42 13.45
N THR A 75 23.58 0.84 13.18
CA THR A 75 22.74 1.97 13.61
C THR A 75 21.46 2.05 12.79
N VAL A 76 20.39 2.57 13.36
CA VAL A 76 19.14 2.86 12.62
C VAL A 76 19.43 3.68 11.35
N ALA A 77 20.22 4.75 11.43
CA ALA A 77 20.57 5.56 10.26
C ALA A 77 21.23 4.75 9.12
N ALA A 78 22.23 3.92 9.44
CA ALA A 78 22.91 3.07 8.47
C ALA A 78 21.93 2.08 7.80
N PHE A 79 21.00 1.50 8.55
CA PHE A 79 19.99 0.62 7.98
C PHE A 79 19.03 1.37 7.05
N LEU A 80 18.61 2.59 7.40
CA LEU A 80 17.73 3.40 6.56
C LEU A 80 18.39 3.69 5.20
N GLU A 81 19.68 4.03 5.19
CA GLU A 81 20.46 4.24 3.96
C GLU A 81 20.61 2.95 3.15
N ARG A 82 21.06 1.85 3.77
CA ARG A 82 21.27 0.56 3.12
C ARG A 82 19.98 -0.03 2.54
N SER A 83 18.84 0.21 3.19
CA SER A 83 17.52 -0.26 2.76
C SER A 83 16.79 0.69 1.81
N HIS A 84 17.50 1.70 1.27
CA HIS A 84 17.00 2.68 0.30
C HIS A 84 15.76 3.45 0.79
N THR A 85 15.73 3.77 2.07
CA THR A 85 14.62 4.52 2.66
C THR A 85 14.64 5.96 2.15
N ASP A 86 13.47 6.46 1.77
CA ASP A 86 13.25 7.84 1.36
C ASP A 86 12.63 8.66 2.50
N ALA A 87 11.73 8.04 3.27
CA ALA A 87 11.17 8.62 4.49
C ALA A 87 10.85 7.58 5.55
N LEU A 88 10.99 7.98 6.81
CA LEU A 88 10.52 7.27 7.99
C LEU A 88 9.74 8.25 8.86
N THR A 89 8.52 7.89 9.26
CA THR A 89 7.74 8.61 10.28
C THR A 89 7.37 7.63 11.38
N VAL A 90 7.60 8.02 12.64
CA VAL A 90 7.28 7.20 13.82
C VAL A 90 6.28 7.93 14.71
N MET A 91 5.21 7.25 15.09
CA MET A 91 4.24 7.70 16.08
C MET A 91 4.21 6.74 17.27
N LYS A 92 3.97 7.27 18.48
CA LYS A 92 3.75 6.49 19.70
C LYS A 92 2.64 7.10 20.54
N GLY A 93 1.68 6.27 20.95
CA GLY A 93 0.56 6.69 21.79
C GLY A 93 -0.23 7.86 21.18
N GLY A 94 -0.42 7.86 19.86
CA GLY A 94 -1.10 8.93 19.12
C GLY A 94 -0.29 10.20 18.89
N ARG A 95 1.01 10.23 19.24
CA ARG A 95 1.88 11.41 19.11
C ARG A 95 3.01 11.15 18.14
N LEU A 96 3.39 12.16 17.36
CA LEU A 96 4.57 12.12 16.51
C LEU A 96 5.85 12.03 17.37
N VAL A 97 6.60 10.95 17.20
CA VAL A 97 7.93 10.77 17.78
C VAL A 97 8.94 11.55 16.95
N GLY A 98 8.95 11.33 15.63
CA GLY A 98 9.77 12.08 14.69
C GLY A 98 9.70 11.53 13.27
N ASP A 99 10.45 12.19 12.39
CA ASP A 99 10.62 11.89 10.98
C ASP A 99 12.11 11.82 10.63
N TRP A 100 12.41 11.04 9.60
CA TRP A 100 13.68 11.06 8.89
C TRP A 100 13.40 11.07 7.39
N PHE A 101 14.19 11.82 6.63
CA PHE A 101 14.06 11.92 5.17
C PHE A 101 15.44 11.78 4.52
N ALA A 102 15.48 11.04 3.41
CA ALA A 102 16.67 10.97 2.58
C ALA A 102 16.98 12.34 1.95
N PRO A 103 18.24 12.62 1.56
CA PRO A 103 18.61 13.90 0.94
C PRO A 103 17.82 14.28 -0.31
N HIS A 104 17.26 13.30 -1.03
CA HIS A 104 16.44 13.49 -2.23
C HIS A 104 14.93 13.53 -1.99
N MET A 105 14.46 13.52 -0.74
CA MET A 105 13.04 13.64 -0.39
C MET A 105 12.80 14.86 0.50
N ALA A 106 11.97 15.78 0.02
CA ALA A 106 11.58 16.96 0.79
C ALA A 106 10.48 16.62 1.80
N PHE A 107 10.48 17.33 2.94
CA PHE A 107 9.36 17.29 3.88
C PHE A 107 8.05 17.68 3.18
N GLY A 108 6.98 16.93 3.42
CA GLY A 108 5.67 17.12 2.79
C GLY A 108 5.55 16.60 1.36
N ALA A 109 6.63 16.03 0.78
CA ALA A 109 6.52 15.34 -0.50
C ALA A 109 5.63 14.10 -0.37
N ARG A 110 4.78 13.87 -1.37
CA ARG A 110 4.06 12.61 -1.51
C ARG A 110 5.00 11.53 -2.03
N HIS A 111 4.69 10.29 -1.70
CA HIS A 111 5.39 9.11 -2.22
C HIS A 111 4.35 8.05 -2.57
N ILE A 112 4.56 7.32 -3.66
CA ILE A 112 3.72 6.17 -4.01
C ILE A 112 3.88 5.07 -2.96
N ILE A 113 2.77 4.58 -2.41
CA ILE A 113 2.80 3.57 -1.33
C ILE A 113 2.63 2.15 -1.85
N PHE A 114 2.60 1.99 -3.17
CA PHE A 114 2.35 0.73 -3.84
C PHE A 114 1.22 -0.04 -3.15
N SER A 115 1.48 -1.27 -2.73
CA SER A 115 0.45 -2.20 -2.28
C SER A 115 -0.14 -1.90 -0.90
N ILE A 116 0.38 -0.90 -0.17
CA ILE A 116 -0.33 -0.34 0.99
C ILE A 116 -1.65 0.32 0.54
N SER A 117 -1.77 0.74 -0.72
CA SER A 117 -3.04 1.19 -1.34
C SER A 117 -4.17 0.17 -1.14
N LYS A 118 -3.86 -1.13 -1.13
CA LYS A 118 -4.83 -2.21 -0.92
C LYS A 118 -5.46 -2.11 0.47
N SER A 119 -4.64 -1.84 1.47
CA SER A 119 -5.05 -1.69 2.87
C SER A 119 -5.97 -0.48 3.05
N LEU A 120 -5.67 0.65 2.39
CA LEU A 120 -6.56 1.83 2.36
C LEU A 120 -7.88 1.54 1.64
N THR A 121 -7.84 0.76 0.55
CA THR A 121 -9.05 0.34 -0.19
C THR A 121 -9.96 -0.52 0.67
N ALA A 122 -9.40 -1.45 1.46
CA ALA A 122 -10.17 -2.27 2.38
C ALA A 122 -10.72 -1.48 3.58
N ILE A 123 -10.05 -0.40 4.01
CA ILE A 123 -10.64 0.53 4.97
C ILE A 123 -11.93 1.13 4.40
N VAL A 124 -11.92 1.61 3.16
CA VAL A 124 -13.13 2.15 2.50
C VAL A 124 -14.21 1.07 2.40
N ALA A 125 -13.84 -0.19 2.09
CA ALA A 125 -14.78 -1.31 2.10
C ALA A 125 -15.44 -1.50 3.47
N GLY A 126 -14.67 -1.44 4.56
CA GLY A 126 -15.18 -1.55 5.92
C GLY A 126 -16.10 -0.40 6.33
N ILE A 127 -15.85 0.80 5.84
CA ILE A 127 -16.75 1.93 6.06
C ILE A 127 -18.09 1.69 5.36
N LEU A 128 -18.07 1.26 4.09
CA LEU A 128 -19.29 0.97 3.32
C LEU A 128 -20.05 -0.26 3.86
N GLU A 129 -19.35 -1.23 4.45
CA GLU A 129 -19.96 -2.35 5.16
C GLU A 129 -20.72 -1.88 6.40
N GLY A 130 -20.11 -1.06 7.25
CA GLY A 130 -20.78 -0.48 8.41
C GLY A 130 -21.97 0.44 8.05
N GLU A 131 -21.99 0.98 6.83
CA GLU A 131 -23.10 1.76 6.28
C GLU A 131 -24.19 0.88 5.63
N GLY A 132 -23.99 -0.44 5.53
CA GLY A 132 -24.91 -1.37 4.87
C GLY A 132 -24.94 -1.25 3.34
N VAL A 133 -23.93 -0.61 2.75
CA VAL A 133 -23.81 -0.38 1.29
C VAL A 133 -23.03 -1.52 0.62
N PHE A 134 -22.12 -2.16 1.34
CA PHE A 134 -21.27 -3.23 0.83
C PHE A 134 -21.27 -4.43 1.75
N ASP A 135 -21.71 -5.58 1.26
CA ASP A 135 -21.64 -6.88 1.94
C ASP A 135 -20.42 -7.68 1.44
N PRO A 136 -19.42 -7.96 2.29
CA PRO A 136 -18.29 -8.82 1.95
C PRO A 136 -18.70 -10.25 1.56
N ASP A 137 -19.77 -10.79 2.11
CA ASP A 137 -20.13 -12.19 1.84
C ASP A 137 -20.97 -12.34 0.57
N ALA A 138 -21.41 -11.22 -0.02
CA ALA A 138 -22.12 -11.21 -1.29
C ALA A 138 -21.24 -11.72 -2.46
N PRO A 139 -21.83 -12.43 -3.44
CA PRO A 139 -21.14 -12.80 -4.67
C PRO A 139 -20.63 -11.57 -5.42
N VAL A 140 -19.44 -11.62 -6.00
CA VAL A 140 -18.87 -10.53 -6.82
C VAL A 140 -19.86 -10.10 -7.92
N ILE A 141 -20.52 -11.05 -8.56
CA ILE A 141 -21.47 -10.82 -9.64
C ILE A 141 -22.73 -10.03 -9.23
N SER A 142 -22.99 -9.89 -7.93
CA SER A 142 -24.07 -9.02 -7.44
C SER A 142 -23.77 -7.53 -7.65
N TYR A 143 -22.49 -7.15 -7.60
CA TYR A 143 -22.03 -5.77 -7.87
C TYR A 143 -21.51 -5.61 -9.31
N LEU A 144 -20.91 -6.65 -9.88
CA LEU A 144 -20.30 -6.62 -11.21
C LEU A 144 -20.74 -7.82 -12.07
N PRO A 145 -21.96 -7.79 -12.66
CA PRO A 145 -22.50 -8.90 -13.45
C PRO A 145 -21.60 -9.33 -14.62
N GLU A 146 -20.81 -8.40 -15.16
CA GLU A 146 -19.87 -8.65 -16.27
C GLU A 146 -18.72 -9.60 -15.87
N ALA A 147 -18.48 -9.82 -14.57
CA ALA A 147 -17.46 -10.75 -14.08
C ALA A 147 -17.88 -12.23 -14.15
N LYS A 148 -19.13 -12.54 -14.55
CA LYS A 148 -19.69 -13.91 -14.54
C LYS A 148 -18.84 -14.95 -15.30
N GLY A 149 -18.19 -14.56 -16.39
CA GLY A 149 -17.34 -15.43 -17.20
C GLY A 149 -15.86 -15.46 -16.80
N SER A 150 -15.50 -14.76 -15.73
CA SER A 150 -14.12 -14.61 -15.25
C SER A 150 -13.84 -15.51 -14.05
N ALA A 151 -12.60 -15.48 -13.56
CA ALA A 151 -12.18 -16.08 -12.30
C ALA A 151 -13.00 -15.65 -11.07
N TYR A 152 -13.72 -14.53 -11.17
CA TYR A 152 -14.50 -13.97 -10.07
C TYR A 152 -15.99 -14.32 -10.13
N GLY A 153 -16.44 -15.05 -11.16
CA GLY A 153 -17.85 -15.27 -11.43
C GLY A 153 -18.63 -15.95 -10.30
N ASP A 154 -17.96 -16.79 -9.51
CA ASP A 154 -18.50 -17.48 -8.33
C ASP A 154 -17.74 -17.17 -7.03
N ALA A 155 -16.87 -16.16 -7.03
CA ALA A 155 -16.21 -15.67 -5.83
C ALA A 155 -17.13 -14.73 -5.03
N SER A 156 -16.96 -14.66 -3.71
CA SER A 156 -17.51 -13.60 -2.86
C SER A 156 -16.55 -12.41 -2.79
N ALA A 157 -17.07 -11.25 -2.42
CA ALA A 157 -16.21 -10.09 -2.14
C ALA A 157 -15.23 -10.33 -0.97
N ARG A 158 -15.55 -11.27 -0.09
CA ARG A 158 -14.72 -11.77 1.01
C ARG A 158 -13.49 -12.50 0.48
N HIS A 159 -13.65 -13.38 -0.52
CA HIS A 159 -12.50 -14.00 -1.19
C HIS A 159 -11.60 -12.95 -1.84
N VAL A 160 -12.23 -11.93 -2.44
CA VAL A 160 -11.51 -10.79 -3.03
C VAL A 160 -10.71 -10.06 -1.95
N LEU A 161 -11.31 -9.67 -0.82
CA LEU A 161 -10.67 -9.00 0.32
C LEU A 161 -9.49 -9.78 0.88
N ASP A 162 -9.67 -11.09 1.08
CA ASP A 162 -8.71 -11.95 1.78
C ASP A 162 -7.63 -12.55 0.87
N MET A 163 -7.61 -12.13 -0.41
CA MET A 163 -6.66 -12.63 -1.42
C MET A 163 -6.72 -14.17 -1.56
N SER A 164 -7.92 -14.73 -1.47
CA SER A 164 -8.15 -16.18 -1.56
C SER A 164 -8.94 -16.57 -2.81
N VAL A 165 -8.99 -15.68 -3.80
CA VAL A 165 -9.53 -16.00 -5.12
C VAL A 165 -8.57 -16.97 -5.81
N SER A 166 -9.08 -18.12 -6.26
CA SER A 166 -8.42 -19.05 -7.17
C SER A 166 -8.20 -18.39 -8.55
N LEU A 167 -7.12 -17.63 -8.69
CA LEU A 167 -6.85 -16.78 -9.85
C LEU A 167 -5.59 -17.23 -10.58
N ASP A 168 -5.72 -17.54 -11.87
CA ASP A 168 -4.60 -17.89 -12.75
C ASP A 168 -3.88 -16.63 -13.24
N PHE A 169 -3.08 -16.08 -12.34
CA PHE A 169 -2.30 -14.88 -12.54
C PHE A 169 -1.03 -14.99 -11.70
N GLU A 170 0.09 -14.49 -12.20
CA GLU A 170 1.36 -14.45 -11.48
C GLU A 170 1.91 -13.02 -11.47
N GLU A 171 2.43 -12.57 -10.33
CA GLU A 171 3.03 -11.24 -10.16
C GLU A 171 4.48 -11.23 -10.68
N ALA A 172 4.67 -11.56 -11.97
CA ALA A 172 5.98 -11.61 -12.61
C ALA A 172 6.51 -10.19 -12.89
N TYR A 173 6.98 -9.50 -11.83
CA TYR A 173 7.34 -8.07 -11.86
C TYR A 173 8.39 -7.68 -12.90
N LEU A 174 9.23 -8.63 -13.34
CA LEU A 174 10.37 -8.40 -14.23
C LEU A 174 10.19 -9.02 -15.63
N ASP A 175 9.09 -9.74 -15.87
CA ASP A 175 8.81 -10.36 -17.17
C ASP A 175 7.96 -9.41 -18.04
N PRO A 176 8.51 -8.84 -19.14
CA PRO A 176 7.81 -7.88 -20.00
C PRO A 176 6.69 -8.48 -20.85
N GLU A 177 6.63 -9.81 -20.99
CA GLU A 177 5.65 -10.51 -21.83
C GLU A 177 4.57 -11.23 -21.01
N SER A 178 4.69 -11.20 -19.67
CA SER A 178 3.75 -11.83 -18.75
C SER A 178 2.34 -11.21 -18.78
N LEU A 179 1.35 -11.94 -18.23
CA LEU A 179 0.04 -11.37 -17.88
C LEU A 179 0.16 -10.17 -16.95
N PHE A 180 1.20 -10.12 -16.11
CA PHE A 180 1.49 -8.98 -15.25
C PHE A 180 1.92 -7.74 -16.04
N ALA A 181 2.65 -7.90 -17.15
CA ALA A 181 2.97 -6.80 -18.04
C ALA A 181 1.74 -6.28 -18.81
N ARG A 182 0.85 -7.17 -19.26
CA ARG A 182 -0.46 -6.78 -19.83
C ARG A 182 -1.29 -6.00 -18.81
N TYR A 183 -1.37 -6.49 -17.57
CA TYR A 183 -2.00 -5.78 -16.46
C TYR A 183 -1.42 -4.38 -16.28
N ARG A 184 -0.09 -4.23 -16.25
CA ARG A 184 0.55 -2.90 -16.16
C ARG A 184 0.21 -2.01 -17.36
N ARG A 185 0.13 -2.54 -18.59
CA ARG A 185 -0.31 -1.76 -19.77
C ARG A 185 -1.76 -1.32 -19.67
N ALA A 186 -2.68 -2.19 -19.22
CA ALA A 186 -4.09 -1.86 -19.01
C ALA A 186 -4.31 -0.72 -18.00
N THR A 187 -3.27 -0.45 -17.19
CA THR A 187 -3.28 0.56 -16.15
C THR A 187 -2.48 1.81 -16.49
N LEU A 188 -1.94 1.88 -17.71
CA LEU A 188 -1.04 2.93 -18.21
C LEU A 188 0.29 3.06 -17.45
N TRP A 189 0.69 2.02 -16.71
CA TRP A 189 1.94 1.99 -15.95
C TRP A 189 3.15 1.55 -16.77
N ASN A 190 2.91 1.01 -17.96
CA ASN A 190 3.91 0.63 -18.96
C ASN A 190 3.55 1.25 -20.32
N PRO A 191 4.55 1.51 -21.18
CA PRO A 191 4.31 1.84 -22.58
C PRO A 191 3.46 0.78 -23.30
N GLY A 192 2.73 1.20 -24.33
CA GLY A 192 1.84 0.32 -25.10
C GLY A 192 0.49 0.03 -24.44
N GLY A 193 0.12 0.78 -23.40
CA GLY A 193 -1.23 0.80 -22.83
C GLY A 193 -2.23 1.63 -23.66
N GLY A 194 -3.47 1.72 -23.16
CA GLY A 194 -4.51 2.57 -23.75
C GLY A 194 -5.41 1.90 -24.80
N THR A 195 -5.31 0.57 -24.95
CA THR A 195 -6.17 -0.23 -25.83
C THR A 195 -7.07 -1.20 -25.07
N GLU A 196 -6.80 -1.39 -23.78
CA GLU A 196 -7.54 -2.25 -22.87
C GLU A 196 -7.60 -1.51 -21.53
N SER A 197 -8.79 -1.39 -20.97
CA SER A 197 -9.00 -0.84 -19.63
C SER A 197 -8.61 -1.84 -18.55
N LEU A 198 -8.37 -1.34 -17.34
CA LEU A 198 -8.13 -2.17 -16.17
C LEU A 198 -9.30 -3.13 -15.90
N ARG A 199 -10.53 -2.64 -16.07
CA ARG A 199 -11.74 -3.43 -15.85
C ARG A 199 -11.85 -4.57 -16.85
N GLU A 200 -11.65 -4.30 -18.14
CA GLU A 200 -11.63 -5.33 -19.20
C GLU A 200 -10.57 -6.39 -18.93
N PHE A 201 -9.37 -5.95 -18.55
CA PHE A 201 -8.30 -6.87 -18.16
C PHE A 201 -8.73 -7.80 -17.01
N ILE A 202 -9.27 -7.25 -15.93
CA ILE A 202 -9.68 -8.01 -14.73
C ILE A 202 -10.73 -9.06 -15.07
N VAL A 203 -11.76 -8.71 -15.84
CA VAL A 203 -12.84 -9.65 -16.19
C VAL A 203 -12.41 -10.67 -17.25
N SER A 204 -11.22 -10.53 -17.85
CA SER A 204 -10.64 -11.53 -18.75
C SER A 204 -9.88 -12.65 -18.03
N LEU A 205 -9.53 -12.44 -16.75
CA LEU A 205 -8.72 -13.39 -15.99
C LEU A 205 -9.45 -14.71 -15.74
N GLN A 206 -8.70 -15.81 -15.79
CA GLN A 206 -9.22 -17.16 -15.67
C GLN A 206 -8.94 -17.76 -14.28
N ARG A 207 -9.77 -18.72 -13.90
CA ARG A 207 -9.70 -19.39 -12.60
C ARG A 207 -8.72 -20.56 -12.65
N LEU A 208 -8.05 -20.83 -11.54
CA LEU A 208 -7.38 -22.13 -11.34
C LEU A 208 -8.40 -23.22 -10.97
N ALA A 209 -7.97 -24.49 -10.97
CA ALA A 209 -8.84 -25.62 -10.61
C ALA A 209 -9.25 -25.65 -9.12
N GLU A 210 -8.48 -24.99 -8.25
CA GLU A 210 -8.72 -24.97 -6.79
C GLU A 210 -10.00 -24.18 -6.42
N PRO A 211 -10.70 -24.55 -5.32
CA PRO A 211 -11.73 -23.72 -4.71
C PRO A 211 -11.22 -22.34 -4.25
N HIS A 212 -12.10 -21.34 -4.26
CA HIS A 212 -11.82 -20.08 -3.56
C HIS A 212 -11.76 -20.32 -2.04
N GLY A 213 -11.02 -19.47 -1.33
CA GLY A 213 -10.91 -19.54 0.13
C GLY A 213 -9.84 -20.52 0.64
N GLU A 214 -9.40 -21.49 -0.18
CA GLU A 214 -8.45 -22.49 0.26
C GLU A 214 -7.03 -21.93 0.39
N THR A 215 -6.48 -21.23 -0.59
CA THR A 215 -5.09 -20.75 -0.51
C THR A 215 -5.02 -19.23 -0.58
N PHE A 216 -4.22 -18.63 0.32
CA PHE A 216 -3.83 -17.24 0.18
C PHE A 216 -2.91 -17.09 -1.04
N ARG A 217 -3.36 -16.33 -2.04
CA ARG A 217 -2.61 -15.99 -3.25
C ARG A 217 -2.59 -14.48 -3.40
N TYR A 218 -1.43 -13.90 -3.16
CA TYR A 218 -1.24 -12.46 -3.35
C TYR A 218 -1.39 -12.10 -4.83
N ARG A 219 -2.47 -11.38 -5.18
CA ARG A 219 -2.80 -10.98 -6.55
C ARG A 219 -3.39 -9.57 -6.57
N SER A 220 -2.67 -8.63 -7.17
CA SER A 220 -3.05 -7.23 -7.31
C SER A 220 -4.40 -7.01 -8.00
N PRO A 221 -4.79 -7.79 -9.03
CA PRO A 221 -6.12 -7.67 -9.65
C PRO A 221 -7.30 -7.80 -8.66
N ASN A 222 -7.16 -8.59 -7.58
CA ASN A 222 -8.19 -8.68 -6.54
C ASN A 222 -8.48 -7.30 -5.91
N SER A 223 -7.46 -6.46 -5.75
CA SER A 223 -7.64 -5.17 -5.06
C SER A 223 -8.19 -4.12 -6.01
N ASP A 224 -7.77 -4.12 -7.27
CA ASP A 224 -8.38 -3.28 -8.30
C ASP A 224 -9.86 -3.65 -8.53
N LEU A 225 -10.19 -4.94 -8.53
CA LEU A 225 -11.57 -5.40 -8.54
C LEU A 225 -12.32 -4.88 -7.31
N LEU A 226 -11.76 -4.98 -6.10
CA LEU A 226 -12.39 -4.44 -4.90
C LEU A 226 -12.74 -2.96 -5.08
N GLY A 227 -11.83 -2.13 -5.60
CA GLY A 227 -12.12 -0.73 -5.93
C GLY A 227 -13.35 -0.58 -6.83
N ILE A 228 -13.44 -1.37 -7.91
CA ILE A 228 -14.60 -1.38 -8.83
C ILE A 228 -15.87 -1.80 -8.10
N LEU A 229 -15.83 -2.82 -7.23
CA LEU A 229 -17.00 -3.27 -6.46
C LEU A 229 -17.52 -2.16 -5.53
N LEU A 230 -16.62 -1.40 -4.89
CA LEU A 230 -17.02 -0.29 -4.02
C LEU A 230 -17.66 0.86 -4.83
N GLU A 231 -17.16 1.15 -6.02
CA GLU A 231 -17.79 2.12 -6.92
C GLU A 231 -19.18 1.65 -7.38
N ARG A 232 -19.30 0.36 -7.73
CA ARG A 232 -20.59 -0.25 -8.12
C ARG A 232 -21.62 -0.25 -6.99
N ALA A 233 -21.20 -0.59 -5.78
CA ALA A 233 -22.08 -0.65 -4.62
C ALA A 233 -22.57 0.74 -4.18
N SER A 234 -21.69 1.74 -4.22
CA SER A 234 -22.01 3.10 -3.74
C SER A 234 -22.56 4.04 -4.81
N GLY A 235 -22.29 3.77 -6.10
CA GLY A 235 -22.52 4.70 -7.21
C GLY A 235 -21.56 5.90 -7.23
N LEU A 236 -20.54 5.93 -6.38
CA LEU A 236 -19.55 7.01 -6.28
C LEU A 236 -18.21 6.57 -6.86
N ARG A 237 -17.41 7.51 -7.35
CA ARG A 237 -16.03 7.22 -7.74
C ARG A 237 -15.20 6.88 -6.51
N PHE A 238 -14.20 6.03 -6.68
CA PHE A 238 -13.30 5.61 -5.61
C PHE A 238 -12.56 6.79 -4.98
N THR A 239 -12.21 7.80 -5.79
CA THR A 239 -11.58 9.03 -5.30
C THR A 239 -12.50 9.85 -4.40
N ASP A 240 -13.79 9.90 -4.71
CA ASP A 240 -14.80 10.57 -3.87
C ASP A 240 -15.04 9.78 -2.58
N LEU A 241 -15.13 8.45 -2.66
CA LEU A 241 -15.20 7.59 -1.48
C LEU A 241 -13.98 7.79 -0.57
N LEU A 242 -12.77 7.69 -1.11
CA LEU A 242 -11.55 7.86 -0.34
C LEU A 242 -11.49 9.25 0.29
N ARG A 243 -11.85 10.31 -0.47
CA ARG A 243 -11.88 11.70 0.02
C ARG A 243 -12.84 11.87 1.20
N ASP A 244 -14.10 11.49 1.01
CA ASP A 244 -15.19 11.87 1.92
C ASP A 244 -15.36 10.90 3.09
N LYS A 245 -15.04 9.61 2.88
CA LYS A 245 -15.19 8.57 3.90
C LYS A 245 -13.93 8.37 4.74
N LEU A 246 -12.73 8.51 4.15
CA LEU A 246 -11.48 8.26 4.85
C LEU A 246 -10.63 9.53 5.03
N TRP A 247 -10.21 10.17 3.94
CA TRP A 247 -9.13 11.16 3.94
C TRP A 247 -9.48 12.41 4.76
N ARG A 248 -10.68 12.98 4.54
CA ARG A 248 -11.15 14.12 5.32
C ARG A 248 -11.49 13.75 6.77
N PRO A 249 -12.26 12.68 7.05
CA PRO A 249 -12.53 12.27 8.44
C PRO A 249 -11.28 11.88 9.25
N LEU A 250 -10.23 11.40 8.59
CA LEU A 250 -8.93 11.12 9.21
C LEU A 250 -8.21 12.37 9.70
N GLY A 251 -8.54 13.55 9.15
CA GLY A 251 -7.76 14.76 9.39
C GLY A 251 -6.42 14.76 8.64
N ALA A 252 -6.36 14.12 7.46
CA ALA A 252 -5.16 14.15 6.62
C ALA A 252 -4.78 15.60 6.29
N ALA A 253 -3.48 15.90 6.40
CA ALA A 253 -2.95 17.26 6.25
C ALA A 253 -2.69 17.62 4.79
N SER A 254 -2.36 16.64 3.95
CA SER A 254 -2.00 16.86 2.55
C SER A 254 -2.96 16.14 1.61
N ASP A 255 -3.14 16.71 0.42
CA ASP A 255 -3.83 16.01 -0.67
C ASP A 255 -3.12 14.69 -0.98
N ALA A 256 -3.89 13.66 -1.30
CA ALA A 256 -3.38 12.42 -1.88
C ALA A 256 -3.64 12.38 -3.38
N SER A 257 -3.07 11.41 -4.07
CA SER A 257 -3.44 11.09 -5.45
C SER A 257 -3.55 9.60 -5.67
N VAL A 258 -4.30 9.18 -6.68
CA VAL A 258 -4.33 7.79 -7.15
C VAL A 258 -4.17 7.77 -8.67
N ALA A 259 -3.26 6.92 -9.16
CA ALA A 259 -3.13 6.68 -10.59
C ALA A 259 -4.43 6.10 -11.16
N VAL A 260 -4.80 6.48 -12.38
CA VAL A 260 -6.01 6.02 -13.07
C VAL A 260 -5.68 5.47 -14.46
N ASP A 261 -6.50 4.53 -14.94
CA ASP A 261 -6.39 4.01 -16.29
C ASP A 261 -7.03 4.94 -17.35
N MET A 262 -7.19 4.44 -18.58
CA MET A 262 -7.80 5.19 -19.69
C MET A 262 -9.28 5.52 -19.50
N GLU A 263 -10.01 4.79 -18.64
CA GLU A 263 -11.42 5.05 -18.30
C GLU A 263 -11.56 5.92 -17.04
N GLY A 264 -10.44 6.24 -16.36
CA GLY A 264 -10.44 6.92 -15.08
C GLY A 264 -10.64 5.99 -13.87
N THR A 265 -10.54 4.67 -14.07
CA THR A 265 -10.62 3.64 -13.03
C THR A 265 -9.39 3.73 -12.13
N ALA A 266 -9.60 3.86 -10.82
CA ALA A 266 -8.51 4.02 -9.87
C ALA A 266 -7.69 2.74 -9.69
N ARG A 267 -6.35 2.87 -9.66
CA ARG A 267 -5.41 1.81 -9.25
C ARG A 267 -5.38 1.61 -7.76
N THR A 268 -6.44 1.06 -7.23
CA THR A 268 -6.61 0.77 -5.79
C THR A 268 -5.66 -0.32 -5.30
N ALA A 269 -5.10 -1.13 -6.19
CA ALA A 269 -4.08 -2.12 -5.86
C ALA A 269 -2.69 -1.54 -5.55
N GLY A 270 -2.37 -0.32 -6.02
CA GLY A 270 -0.99 0.14 -6.00
C GLY A 270 -0.72 1.63 -6.24
N GLY A 271 -1.70 2.39 -6.73
CA GLY A 271 -1.45 3.70 -7.33
C GLY A 271 -1.62 4.89 -6.41
N MET A 272 -1.83 4.70 -5.10
CA MET A 272 -1.97 5.82 -4.19
C MET A 272 -0.61 6.44 -3.87
N SER A 273 -0.57 7.78 -3.84
CA SER A 273 0.57 8.55 -3.34
C SER A 273 0.11 9.48 -2.22
N VAL A 274 0.78 9.38 -1.08
CA VAL A 274 0.45 10.10 0.16
C VAL A 274 1.73 10.58 0.85
N THR A 275 1.62 11.47 1.84
CA THR A 275 2.77 11.85 2.67
C THR A 275 3.06 10.77 3.71
N PRO A 276 4.32 10.65 4.21
CA PRO A 276 4.66 9.71 5.28
C PRO A 276 3.82 9.87 6.54
N ARG A 277 3.54 11.12 6.93
CA ARG A 277 2.74 11.43 8.12
C ARG A 277 1.27 11.10 7.96
N ASP A 278 0.67 11.38 6.80
CA ASP A 278 -0.72 10.98 6.57
C ASP A 278 -0.87 9.46 6.50
N LEU A 279 0.16 8.74 6.01
CA LEU A 279 0.17 7.29 6.10
C LEU A 279 0.27 6.80 7.57
N ALA A 280 1.10 7.45 8.39
CA ALA A 280 1.19 7.14 9.81
C ALA A 280 -0.13 7.43 10.56
N ARG A 281 -0.86 8.49 10.19
CA ARG A 281 -2.22 8.77 10.71
C ARG A 281 -3.20 7.64 10.38
N VAL A 282 -3.15 7.08 9.17
CA VAL A 282 -3.97 5.89 8.83
C VAL A 282 -3.64 4.73 9.77
N GLY A 283 -2.35 4.48 10.02
CA GLY A 283 -1.93 3.43 10.94
C GLY A 283 -2.39 3.67 12.38
N GLU A 284 -2.29 4.90 12.88
CA GLU A 284 -2.76 5.25 14.22
C GLU A 284 -4.28 5.11 14.35
N MET A 285 -5.04 5.51 13.33
CA MET A 285 -6.50 5.31 13.31
C MET A 285 -6.87 3.82 13.37
N MET A 286 -6.13 2.96 12.64
CA MET A 286 -6.31 1.52 12.73
C MET A 286 -5.92 0.99 14.12
N ARG A 287 -4.82 1.46 14.72
CA ARG A 287 -4.40 1.08 16.07
C ARG A 287 -5.45 1.46 17.12
N GLN A 288 -6.12 2.58 16.94
CA GLN A 288 -7.20 3.11 17.78
C GLN A 288 -8.59 2.54 17.46
N GLY A 289 -8.66 1.34 16.86
CA GLY A 289 -9.95 0.67 16.63
C GLY A 289 -10.85 1.41 15.64
N GLY A 290 -10.27 2.17 14.70
CA GLY A 290 -10.99 2.91 13.68
C GLY A 290 -11.33 4.36 14.04
N THR A 291 -10.71 4.92 15.08
CA THR A 291 -10.97 6.28 15.57
C THR A 291 -9.81 7.21 15.22
N ALA A 292 -10.11 8.39 14.68
CA ALA A 292 -9.16 9.49 14.48
C ALA A 292 -9.71 10.75 15.17
N ASP A 293 -8.87 11.44 15.95
CA ASP A 293 -9.25 12.67 16.68
C ASP A 293 -10.57 12.57 17.48
N GLY A 294 -10.78 11.41 18.13
CA GLY A 294 -12.00 11.13 18.91
C GLY A 294 -13.25 10.84 18.08
N ARG A 295 -13.16 10.84 16.74
CA ARG A 295 -14.24 10.50 15.82
C ARG A 295 -14.03 9.11 15.23
N ARG A 296 -15.08 8.29 15.26
CA ARG A 296 -15.09 7.01 14.54
C ARG A 296 -15.11 7.26 13.03
N VAL A 297 -14.08 6.77 12.35
CA VAL A 297 -13.94 6.76 10.89
C VAL A 297 -14.32 5.39 10.35
N VAL A 298 -13.79 4.32 10.97
CA VAL A 298 -14.04 2.93 10.58
C VAL A 298 -14.79 2.20 11.70
N PRO A 299 -15.76 1.32 11.39
CA PRO A 299 -16.40 0.49 12.39
C PRO A 299 -15.35 -0.33 13.18
N GLU A 300 -15.45 -0.33 14.51
CA GLU A 300 -14.55 -1.11 15.38
C GLU A 300 -14.57 -2.59 15.05
N ALA A 301 -15.76 -3.11 14.71
CA ALA A 301 -15.94 -4.50 14.33
C ALA A 301 -15.11 -4.87 13.09
N TRP A 302 -15.01 -3.98 12.11
CA TRP A 302 -14.18 -4.18 10.92
C TRP A 302 -12.69 -4.19 11.27
N VAL A 303 -12.24 -3.26 12.12
CA VAL A 303 -10.84 -3.21 12.56
C VAL A 303 -10.48 -4.46 13.35
N ARG A 304 -11.32 -4.89 14.29
CA ARG A 304 -11.14 -6.13 15.04
C ARG A 304 -11.11 -7.35 14.12
N ASP A 305 -12.02 -7.44 13.15
CA ASP A 305 -12.01 -8.52 12.15
C ASP A 305 -10.69 -8.53 11.38
N THR A 306 -10.24 -7.37 10.89
CA THR A 306 -8.97 -7.19 10.17
C THR A 306 -7.76 -7.69 10.96
N THR A 307 -7.71 -7.42 12.27
CA THR A 307 -6.51 -7.71 13.09
C THR A 307 -6.54 -9.05 13.82
N SER A 308 -7.68 -9.74 13.88
CA SER A 308 -7.81 -11.00 14.65
C SER A 308 -8.34 -12.20 13.86
N ALA A 309 -9.03 -11.98 12.74
CA ALA A 309 -9.54 -13.05 11.89
C ALA A 309 -8.51 -13.47 10.82
N GLY A 310 -8.98 -14.08 9.72
CA GLY A 310 -8.13 -14.66 8.67
C GLY A 310 -7.78 -16.12 8.95
N SER A 311 -7.60 -16.92 7.89
CA SER A 311 -7.27 -18.34 8.02
C SER A 311 -5.76 -18.54 8.08
N ALA A 312 -5.29 -19.16 9.16
CA ALA A 312 -3.91 -19.60 9.28
C ALA A 312 -3.60 -20.69 8.24
N GLU A 313 -4.54 -21.60 7.99
CA GLU A 313 -4.38 -22.69 7.03
C GLU A 313 -4.20 -22.18 5.60
N ALA A 314 -5.02 -21.20 5.19
CA ALA A 314 -4.91 -20.60 3.87
C ALA A 314 -3.59 -19.83 3.72
N TRP A 315 -3.13 -19.15 4.78
CA TRP A 315 -1.84 -18.48 4.81
C TRP A 315 -0.67 -19.46 4.68
N GLN A 316 -0.68 -20.57 5.43
CA GLN A 316 0.38 -21.60 5.38
C GLN A 316 0.47 -22.30 4.02
N ARG A 317 -0.64 -22.41 3.28
CA ARG A 317 -0.63 -22.90 1.90
C ARG A 317 -0.07 -21.86 0.90
N GLY A 318 0.00 -20.59 1.29
CA GLY A 318 0.46 -19.49 0.46
C GLY A 318 1.98 -19.31 0.45
N ALA A 319 2.48 -18.58 -0.54
CA ALA A 319 3.91 -18.36 -0.75
C ALA A 319 4.56 -17.31 0.18
N MET A 320 3.79 -16.66 1.06
CA MET A 320 4.28 -15.59 1.95
C MET A 320 4.53 -16.09 3.38
N ALA A 321 4.33 -17.37 3.66
CA ALA A 321 4.54 -17.94 4.99
C ALA A 321 5.99 -17.82 5.49
N PHE A 322 6.98 -17.70 4.58
CA PHE A 322 8.38 -17.48 4.97
C PHE A 322 8.57 -16.15 5.71
N LEU A 323 7.84 -15.09 5.31
CA LEU A 323 7.98 -13.75 5.87
C LEU A 323 7.30 -13.66 7.25
N PHE A 324 6.14 -14.30 7.39
CA PHE A 324 5.41 -14.41 8.66
C PHE A 324 5.01 -15.87 8.91
N PRO A 325 5.85 -16.68 9.59
CA PRO A 325 5.58 -18.10 9.82
C PRO A 325 4.32 -18.39 10.62
N GLN A 326 3.88 -17.44 11.45
CA GLN A 326 2.62 -17.53 12.22
C GLN A 326 1.58 -16.52 11.71
N GLY A 327 1.80 -16.01 10.51
CA GLY A 327 1.00 -14.94 9.94
C GLY A 327 -0.39 -15.37 9.49
N ARG A 328 -1.17 -14.36 9.12
CA ARG A 328 -2.48 -14.46 8.47
C ARG A 328 -2.66 -13.27 7.55
N TYR A 329 -3.68 -13.34 6.70
CA TYR A 329 -4.11 -12.22 5.89
C TYR A 329 -5.62 -12.04 5.98
N ARG A 330 -6.06 -10.79 6.19
CA ARG A 330 -7.47 -10.44 6.32
C ARG A 330 -7.70 -9.01 5.88
N ASN A 331 -8.74 -8.73 5.09
CA ASN A 331 -9.11 -7.38 4.67
C ASN A 331 -7.95 -6.56 4.08
N LYS A 332 -7.09 -7.15 3.26
CA LYS A 332 -5.90 -6.49 2.70
C LYS A 332 -4.80 -6.08 3.70
N TRP A 333 -4.76 -6.69 4.88
CA TRP A 333 -3.71 -6.49 5.89
C TRP A 333 -3.00 -7.80 6.21
N TYR A 334 -1.69 -7.69 6.43
CA TYR A 334 -0.85 -8.77 6.90
C TYR A 334 -0.85 -8.77 8.43
N GLN A 335 -1.16 -9.90 9.03
CA GLN A 335 -0.94 -10.13 10.46
C GLN A 335 0.39 -10.88 10.60
N THR A 336 1.31 -10.35 11.42
CA THR A 336 2.66 -10.92 11.52
C THR A 336 2.70 -12.23 12.32
N GLY A 337 1.71 -12.44 13.19
CA GLY A 337 1.69 -13.53 14.17
C GLY A 337 2.60 -13.28 15.38
N ALA A 338 3.22 -12.10 15.49
CA ALA A 338 4.02 -11.72 16.66
C ALA A 338 3.15 -11.61 17.92
N ALA A 339 3.74 -11.89 19.08
CA ALA A 339 3.05 -11.78 20.37
C ALA A 339 2.58 -10.36 20.70
N SER A 340 3.21 -9.34 20.11
CA SER A 340 2.78 -7.94 20.18
C SER A 340 1.44 -7.67 19.47
N GLY A 341 0.95 -8.63 18.67
CA GLY A 341 -0.22 -8.44 17.83
C GLY A 341 0.06 -7.57 16.60
N ALA A 342 1.33 -7.39 16.23
CA ALA A 342 1.70 -6.50 15.14
C ALA A 342 1.12 -6.93 13.78
N TYR A 343 0.72 -5.94 13.00
CA TYR A 343 0.16 -6.10 11.66
C TYR A 343 0.64 -4.96 10.76
N CYS A 344 0.59 -5.17 9.44
CA CYS A 344 1.16 -4.22 8.50
C CYS A 344 0.50 -4.21 7.12
N GLY A 345 0.72 -3.09 6.42
CA GLY A 345 0.60 -2.98 4.97
C GLY A 345 2.00 -3.01 4.36
N ILE A 346 2.16 -3.75 3.25
CA ILE A 346 3.44 -3.92 2.56
C ILE A 346 3.28 -3.51 1.10
N GLY A 347 4.25 -2.77 0.57
CA GLY A 347 4.36 -2.40 -0.83
C GLY A 347 5.74 -2.70 -1.39
N ILE A 348 5.78 -3.07 -2.68
CA ILE A 348 7.03 -3.30 -3.41
C ILE A 348 7.97 -2.10 -3.32
N HIS A 349 9.26 -2.35 -3.54
CA HIS A 349 10.33 -1.36 -3.40
C HIS A 349 10.51 -0.81 -1.97
N GLY A 350 10.04 -1.54 -0.95
CA GLY A 350 10.28 -1.23 0.47
C GLY A 350 9.29 -0.27 1.13
N GLN A 351 7.99 -0.34 0.77
CA GLN A 351 6.96 0.43 1.47
C GLN A 351 6.40 -0.37 2.64
N TRP A 352 6.40 0.22 3.83
CA TRP A 352 5.87 -0.42 5.04
C TRP A 352 5.02 0.55 5.84
N LEU A 353 3.82 0.12 6.20
CA LEU A 353 3.04 0.69 7.31
C LEU A 353 2.95 -0.39 8.38
N TYR A 354 3.74 -0.27 9.43
CA TYR A 354 3.84 -1.25 10.51
C TYR A 354 3.21 -0.71 11.78
N ILE A 355 2.38 -1.52 12.42
CA ILE A 355 1.62 -1.14 13.61
C ILE A 355 1.84 -2.19 14.68
N ASP A 356 2.44 -1.79 15.81
CA ASP A 356 2.54 -2.58 17.03
C ASP A 356 1.54 -2.01 18.05
N PRO A 357 0.39 -2.67 18.26
CA PRO A 357 -0.61 -2.19 19.21
C PRO A 357 -0.15 -2.32 20.67
N ASN A 358 0.70 -3.30 21.00
CA ASN A 358 1.20 -3.53 22.36
C ASN A 358 2.19 -2.44 22.80
N SER A 359 3.09 -2.04 21.90
CA SER A 359 4.04 -0.94 22.14
C SER A 359 3.44 0.45 21.88
N GLU A 360 2.20 0.48 21.36
CA GLU A 360 1.49 1.68 20.90
C GLU A 360 2.21 2.45 19.79
N VAL A 361 2.95 1.74 18.92
CA VAL A 361 3.82 2.35 17.89
C VAL A 361 3.27 2.13 16.49
N VAL A 362 3.37 3.17 15.67
CA VAL A 362 3.11 3.14 14.22
C VAL A 362 4.34 3.65 13.49
N ILE A 363 4.79 2.92 12.48
CA ILE A 363 5.94 3.26 11.65
C ILE A 363 5.50 3.27 10.18
N ALA A 364 5.65 4.42 9.52
CA ALA A 364 5.54 4.54 8.07
C ALA A 364 6.96 4.65 7.49
N LYS A 365 7.38 3.65 6.70
CA LYS A 365 8.65 3.64 5.97
C LYS A 365 8.35 3.61 4.47
N MET A 366 8.84 4.60 3.74
CA MET A 366 8.73 4.70 2.29
C MET A 366 10.13 4.61 1.68
N SER A 367 10.28 3.88 0.58
CA SER A 367 11.59 3.57 0.01
C SER A 367 11.54 3.51 -1.52
N SER A 368 12.72 3.60 -2.14
CA SER A 368 12.91 3.47 -3.59
C SER A 368 13.94 2.38 -3.90
N GLN A 369 13.73 1.19 -3.32
CA GLN A 369 14.65 0.06 -3.52
C GLN A 369 14.78 -0.31 -5.01
N PRO A 370 15.97 -0.71 -5.49
CA PRO A 370 16.18 -1.08 -6.88
C PRO A 370 15.33 -2.25 -7.35
N LEU A 371 15.16 -3.26 -6.50
CA LEU A 371 14.31 -4.42 -6.78
C LEU A 371 12.89 -4.19 -6.24
N PRO A 372 11.85 -4.69 -6.93
CA PRO A 372 10.48 -4.62 -6.44
C PRO A 372 10.26 -5.50 -5.20
N VAL A 373 10.93 -6.65 -5.13
CA VAL A 373 10.88 -7.61 -4.01
C VAL A 373 12.30 -8.12 -3.77
N ASP A 374 12.70 -8.19 -2.51
CA ASP A 374 14.00 -8.68 -2.06
C ASP A 374 13.77 -9.42 -0.73
N ASP A 375 13.44 -10.72 -0.81
CA ASP A 375 12.98 -11.50 0.35
C ASP A 375 13.95 -11.46 1.55
N PRO A 376 15.29 -11.55 1.38
CA PRO A 376 16.24 -11.34 2.47
C PRO A 376 16.11 -9.95 3.13
N LEU A 377 16.08 -8.89 2.33
CA LEU A 377 15.96 -7.53 2.85
C LEU A 377 14.60 -7.28 3.50
N ASP A 378 13.52 -7.85 2.96
CA ASP A 378 12.18 -7.75 3.56
C ASP A 378 12.15 -8.41 4.96
N GLY A 379 12.82 -9.55 5.14
CA GLY A 379 12.99 -10.18 6.45
C GLY A 379 13.80 -9.32 7.43
N GLU A 380 14.87 -8.68 6.97
CA GLU A 380 15.63 -7.71 7.77
C GLU A 380 14.78 -6.49 8.14
N ILE A 381 13.95 -5.98 7.21
CA ILE A 381 13.06 -4.84 7.48
C ILE A 381 12.02 -5.21 8.53
N VAL A 382 11.43 -6.41 8.49
CA VAL A 382 10.51 -6.86 9.55
C VAL A 382 11.21 -6.86 10.90
N THR A 383 12.42 -7.42 10.98
CA THR A 383 13.23 -7.44 12.22
C THR A 383 13.55 -6.03 12.69
N PHE A 384 13.92 -5.14 11.77
CA PHE A 384 14.19 -3.73 12.04
C PHE A 384 12.97 -2.99 12.60
N LEU A 385 11.80 -3.13 11.98
CA LEU A 385 10.56 -2.47 12.39
C LEU A 385 10.11 -2.96 13.77
N ASP A 386 10.21 -4.26 14.01
CA ASP A 386 9.94 -4.87 15.31
C ASP A 386 10.90 -4.36 16.40
N ALA A 387 12.20 -4.28 16.12
CA ALA A 387 13.17 -3.69 17.05
C ALA A 387 12.90 -2.21 17.32
N LEU A 388 12.66 -1.41 16.27
CA LEU A 388 12.39 0.01 16.39
C LEU A 388 11.11 0.29 17.18
N SER A 389 10.08 -0.56 17.03
CA SER A 389 8.82 -0.42 17.77
C SER A 389 8.98 -0.55 19.29
N ARG A 390 10.00 -1.30 19.75
CA ARG A 390 10.33 -1.43 21.17
C ARG A 390 11.20 -0.29 21.72
N MET A 391 11.86 0.46 20.84
CA MET A 391 12.76 1.56 21.19
C MET A 391 12.05 2.93 21.25
N ALA A 392 11.05 3.12 20.37
CA ALA A 392 10.37 4.40 20.16
C ALA A 392 9.57 4.90 21.36
#